data_AF-A0A3M1VTR3-F1
#
_entry.id   AF-A0A3M1VTR3-F1
#
_cell.length_a   1.000
_cell.length_b   1.000
_cell.length_c   1.000
_cell.angle_alpha   90.00
_cell.angle_beta   90.00
_cell.angle_gamma   90.00
#
_symmetry.space_group_name_H-M   'P 1'
#
loop_
_entity.id
_entity.type
_entity.pdbx_description
1 polymer ?
#
loop_
_entity_poly.entity_id
_entity_poly.type
_entity_poly.pdbx_seq_one_letter_code
_entity_poly.pdbx_strand_id
1 'polypeptide(L)'
;MLKKVLILIPAFAVAVTGALYAEPSNSKIQPRKRSRVRPVDVHLWRAELLETAFNSSPSEAGFDNLIHTYEKVINLLCMPALPRTLQYKGNPKNPECLKFIDKTLALDPENAAAICARDGIDSKSCRKAYSDQEVKPFYSHVIRKLGGSNPDSLRAEIQSAVATSAVRKLTDKLESLNQELRRNYSSENNETMEKLVNVYMALLRHVCRVDRLELVLNDDEKKIILTKAKNPLSESDSKAGLNKSEEFKVSEKTEEKNKQKLLSLDDIAKKLEDLRNKNKKKLNNNIHKTRRILYRPGICINYAQTVQRLDQEGVQPVDCYLDGFYSPQCISALRKYRAYKEEQQKKDKKGDKKKDSEPESNSMIGTF
;
A
#
# COMPACT_ATOMS: atom_id res chain seq x y z
N MET A 1 58.14 -5.54 57.53
CA MET A 1 58.08 -6.96 57.12
C MET A 1 56.96 -7.14 56.11
N LEU A 2 57.27 -7.10 54.81
CA LEU A 2 56.30 -7.24 53.72
C LEU A 2 56.05 -8.72 53.40
N LYS A 3 54.80 -9.18 53.56
CA LYS A 3 54.34 -10.48 53.08
C LYS A 3 54.04 -10.40 51.59
N LYS A 4 54.80 -11.14 50.78
CA LYS A 4 54.52 -11.38 49.35
C LYS A 4 53.39 -12.41 49.23
N VAL A 5 52.32 -12.03 48.53
CA VAL A 5 51.25 -12.94 48.10
C VAL A 5 51.62 -13.46 46.72
N LEU A 6 51.84 -14.78 46.63
CA LEU A 6 52.12 -15.50 45.40
C LEU A 6 50.76 -15.89 44.78
N ILE A 7 50.41 -15.34 43.62
CA ILE A 7 49.21 -15.74 42.85
C ILE A 7 49.65 -16.78 41.82
N LEU A 8 49.22 -18.03 42.03
CA LEU A 8 49.34 -19.14 41.10
C LEU A 8 48.31 -18.98 39.97
N ILE A 9 48.79 -18.81 38.74
CA ILE A 9 47.99 -18.87 37.52
C ILE A 9 48.06 -20.32 37.01
N PRO A 10 46.93 -21.04 36.83
CA PRO A 10 46.95 -22.34 36.20
C PRO A 10 47.14 -22.19 34.69
N ALA A 11 48.21 -22.79 34.19
CA ALA A 11 48.45 -22.97 32.76
C ALA A 11 47.48 -24.03 32.21
N PHE A 12 46.46 -23.58 31.48
CA PHE A 12 45.64 -24.48 30.65
C PHE A 12 46.40 -24.79 29.35
N ALA A 13 46.99 -25.98 29.31
CA ALA A 13 47.49 -26.58 28.08
C ALA A 13 46.31 -26.93 27.17
N VAL A 14 46.16 -26.19 26.07
CA VAL A 14 45.22 -26.55 24.99
C VAL A 14 45.87 -27.62 24.14
N ALA A 15 45.47 -28.87 24.38
CA ALA A 15 45.81 -30.01 23.54
C ALA A 15 45.05 -29.90 22.21
N VAL A 16 45.73 -29.41 21.17
CA VAL A 16 45.28 -29.51 19.78
C VAL A 16 45.52 -30.96 19.34
N THR A 17 44.51 -31.81 19.50
CA THR A 17 44.49 -33.15 18.90
C THR A 17 43.66 -33.10 17.62
N GLY A 18 44.32 -33.45 16.52
CA GLY A 18 43.74 -33.49 15.19
C GLY A 18 42.62 -34.52 15.10
N ALA A 19 41.41 -34.03 14.82
CA ALA A 19 40.31 -34.86 14.36
C ALA A 19 40.30 -34.86 12.82
N LEU A 20 40.79 -35.98 12.30
CA LEU A 20 40.41 -36.67 11.06
C LEU A 20 39.49 -35.89 10.10
N TYR A 21 40.02 -35.63 8.91
CA TYR A 21 39.26 -35.37 7.69
C TYR A 21 38.28 -36.53 7.44
N ALA A 22 37.04 -36.36 7.89
CA ALA A 22 35.91 -37.14 7.38
C ALA A 22 35.47 -36.49 6.07
N GLU A 23 35.59 -37.23 4.96
CA GLU A 23 35.05 -36.83 3.68
C GLU A 23 33.56 -36.48 3.83
N PRO A 24 33.10 -35.32 3.31
CA PRO A 24 31.69 -34.98 3.35
C PRO A 24 30.93 -35.99 2.50
N SER A 25 30.29 -36.94 3.18
CA SER A 25 29.35 -37.87 2.56
C SER A 25 28.38 -37.07 1.69
N ASN A 26 28.32 -37.45 0.42
CA ASN A 26 27.55 -36.84 -0.65
C ASN A 26 26.06 -37.09 -0.40
N SER A 27 25.54 -36.56 0.71
CA SER A 27 24.12 -36.58 1.03
C SER A 27 23.45 -35.66 0.02
N LYS A 28 22.68 -36.27 -0.89
CA LYS A 28 21.78 -35.56 -1.79
C LYS A 28 20.95 -34.60 -0.94
N ILE A 29 21.32 -33.33 -0.93
CA ILE A 29 20.53 -32.25 -0.32
C ILE A 29 19.23 -32.24 -1.11
N GLN A 30 18.23 -32.96 -0.60
CA GLN A 30 16.89 -32.84 -1.16
C GLN A 30 16.53 -31.36 -1.07
N PRO A 31 16.11 -30.72 -2.18
CA PRO A 31 15.75 -29.31 -2.15
C PRO A 31 14.64 -29.17 -1.12
N ARG A 32 14.95 -28.56 0.03
CA ARG A 32 13.97 -28.20 1.05
C ARG A 32 12.87 -27.45 0.31
N LYS A 33 11.67 -28.03 0.25
CA LYS A 33 10.49 -27.37 -0.30
C LYS A 33 10.40 -26.02 0.40
N ARG A 34 10.75 -24.94 -0.31
CA ARG A 34 10.65 -23.58 0.23
C ARG A 34 9.19 -23.40 0.61
N SER A 35 8.91 -23.41 1.92
CA SER A 35 7.59 -23.05 2.43
C SER A 35 7.24 -21.71 1.82
N ARG A 36 6.16 -21.65 1.03
CA ARG A 36 5.71 -20.40 0.44
C ARG A 36 5.26 -19.52 1.60
N VAL A 37 6.09 -18.53 1.96
CA VAL A 37 5.72 -17.47 2.90
C VAL A 37 4.42 -16.86 2.40
N ARG A 38 3.37 -16.89 3.21
CA ARG A 38 2.09 -16.31 2.78
C ARG A 38 2.27 -14.80 2.77
N PRO A 39 1.67 -14.08 1.81
CA PRO A 39 1.77 -12.61 1.76
C PRO A 39 1.41 -11.91 3.08
N VAL A 40 0.48 -12.51 3.85
CA VAL A 40 0.08 -11.99 5.16
C VAL A 40 1.18 -12.09 6.21
N ASP A 41 2.02 -13.12 6.17
CA ASP A 41 3.07 -13.35 7.18
C ASP A 41 4.11 -12.22 7.14
N VAL A 42 4.42 -11.71 5.95
CA VAL A 42 5.32 -10.55 5.76
C VAL A 42 4.77 -9.29 6.43
N HIS A 43 3.46 -9.06 6.31
CA HIS A 43 2.80 -7.91 6.91
C HIS A 43 2.66 -8.04 8.42
N LEU A 44 2.45 -9.26 8.93
CA LEU A 44 2.43 -9.54 10.37
C LEU A 44 3.78 -9.25 11.02
N TRP A 45 4.88 -9.75 10.45
CA TRP A 45 6.22 -9.45 10.98
C TRP A 45 6.55 -7.96 10.92
N ARG A 46 6.17 -7.30 9.82
CA ARG A 46 6.36 -5.85 9.71
C ARG A 46 5.54 -5.08 10.76
N ALA A 47 4.32 -5.53 11.03
CA ALA A 47 3.45 -4.93 12.05
C ALA A 47 4.08 -5.04 13.44
N GLU A 48 4.60 -6.22 13.79
CA GLU A 48 5.28 -6.46 15.08
C GLU A 48 6.56 -5.60 15.24
N LEU A 49 7.37 -5.51 14.17
CA LEU A 49 8.56 -4.66 14.16
C LEU A 49 8.21 -3.18 14.36
N LEU A 50 7.23 -2.69 13.60
CA LEU A 50 6.79 -1.29 13.69
C LEU A 50 6.12 -0.98 15.03
N GLU A 51 5.35 -1.91 15.59
CA GLU A 51 4.75 -1.77 16.90
C GLU A 51 5.82 -1.67 17.99
N THR A 52 6.85 -2.52 17.92
CA THR A 52 7.99 -2.49 18.84
C THR A 52 8.77 -1.17 18.72
N ALA A 53 9.05 -0.73 17.50
CA ALA A 53 9.74 0.53 17.24
C ALA A 53 8.91 1.73 17.74
N PHE A 54 7.62 1.76 17.43
CA PHE A 54 6.71 2.82 17.86
C PHE A 54 6.53 2.86 19.38
N ASN A 55 6.40 1.72 20.04
CA ASN A 55 6.31 1.66 21.50
C ASN A 55 7.60 2.14 22.17
N SER A 56 8.75 1.91 21.53
CA SER A 56 10.07 2.31 22.05
C SER A 56 10.34 3.80 21.82
N SER A 57 10.01 4.31 20.63
CA SER A 57 10.18 5.71 20.24
C SER A 57 8.95 6.19 19.45
N PRO A 58 7.90 6.65 20.14
CA PRO A 58 6.69 7.13 19.48
C PRO A 58 7.03 8.32 18.59
N SER A 59 6.68 8.19 17.31
CA SER A 59 6.80 9.26 16.31
C SER A 59 5.61 9.20 15.39
N GLU A 60 5.25 10.33 14.80
CA GLU A 60 4.15 10.43 13.84
C GLU A 60 4.36 9.52 12.63
N ALA A 61 5.56 9.56 12.02
CA ALA A 61 5.91 8.63 10.95
C ALA A 61 5.85 7.16 11.37
N GLY A 62 6.19 6.84 12.63
CA GLY A 62 6.05 5.50 13.19
C GLY A 62 4.59 5.08 13.34
N PHE A 63 3.74 5.98 13.83
CA PHE A 63 2.29 5.81 13.95
C PHE A 63 1.66 5.53 12.58
N ASP A 64 1.94 6.35 11.58
CA ASP A 64 1.38 6.22 10.23
C ASP A 64 1.78 4.90 9.58
N ASN A 65 3.07 4.55 9.65
CA ASN A 65 3.57 3.29 9.11
C ASN A 65 2.92 2.09 9.80
N LEU A 66 2.72 2.17 11.12
CA LEU A 66 2.09 1.12 11.91
C LEU A 66 0.63 0.96 11.51
N ILE A 67 -0.14 2.05 11.49
CA ILE A 67 -1.55 2.08 11.07
C ILE A 67 -1.71 1.52 9.65
N HIS A 68 -0.93 1.99 8.68
CA HIS A 68 -0.97 1.49 7.31
C HIS A 68 -0.65 -0.01 7.23
N THR A 69 0.30 -0.47 8.04
CA THR A 69 0.64 -1.91 8.08
C THR A 69 -0.50 -2.71 8.70
N TYR A 70 -1.13 -2.23 9.77
CA TYR A 70 -2.31 -2.86 10.34
C TYR A 70 -3.47 -2.93 9.35
N GLU A 71 -3.72 -1.88 8.57
CA GLU A 71 -4.75 -1.91 7.51
C GLU A 71 -4.50 -3.01 6.49
N LYS A 72 -3.24 -3.19 6.06
CA LYS A 72 -2.88 -4.30 5.16
C LYS A 72 -3.14 -5.66 5.81
N VAL A 73 -2.77 -5.83 7.08
CA VAL A 73 -3.04 -7.05 7.84
C VAL A 73 -4.54 -7.31 7.95
N ILE A 74 -5.32 -6.29 8.34
CA ILE A 74 -6.79 -6.36 8.45
C ILE A 74 -7.40 -6.76 7.11
N ASN A 75 -7.02 -6.11 6.02
CA ASN A 75 -7.56 -6.42 4.69
C ASN A 75 -7.28 -7.87 4.27
N LEU A 76 -6.09 -8.41 4.58
CA LEU A 76 -5.69 -9.77 4.23
C LEU A 76 -6.26 -10.84 5.17
N LEU A 77 -6.37 -10.57 6.48
CA LEU A 77 -6.85 -11.53 7.48
C LEU A 77 -8.36 -11.50 7.66
N CYS A 78 -8.95 -10.31 7.69
CA CYS A 78 -10.37 -10.11 7.99
C CYS A 78 -11.24 -10.25 6.74
N MET A 79 -10.75 -9.79 5.60
CA MET A 79 -11.50 -9.71 4.34
C MET A 79 -10.86 -10.49 3.17
N PRO A 80 -10.33 -11.72 3.37
CA PRO A 80 -9.54 -12.42 2.35
C PRO A 80 -10.33 -12.74 1.08
N ALA A 81 -11.64 -12.94 1.20
CA ALA A 81 -12.52 -13.25 0.07
C ALA A 81 -13.09 -12.01 -0.62
N LEU A 82 -12.93 -10.81 -0.05
CA LEU A 82 -13.52 -9.58 -0.59
C LEU A 82 -13.06 -9.28 -2.03
N PRO A 83 -11.77 -9.46 -2.41
CA PRO A 83 -11.36 -9.21 -3.79
C PRO A 83 -12.07 -10.08 -4.83
N ARG A 84 -12.48 -11.29 -4.42
CA ARG A 84 -13.16 -12.25 -5.29
C ARG A 84 -14.67 -12.06 -5.26
N THR A 85 -15.26 -11.96 -4.09
CA THR A 85 -16.72 -11.95 -3.90
C THR A 85 -17.31 -10.55 -4.01
N LEU A 86 -16.50 -9.50 -3.79
CA LEU A 86 -16.94 -8.13 -3.60
C LEU A 86 -17.98 -7.99 -2.47
N GLN A 87 -18.04 -8.94 -1.54
CA GLN A 87 -19.00 -8.96 -0.45
C GLN A 87 -18.29 -9.26 0.85
N TYR A 88 -18.65 -8.52 1.90
CA TYR A 88 -18.15 -8.76 3.24
C TYR A 88 -19.12 -8.20 4.27
N LYS A 89 -19.68 -9.09 5.10
CA LYS A 89 -20.74 -8.75 6.06
C LYS A 89 -20.25 -8.22 7.41
N GLY A 90 -18.94 -8.13 7.61
CA GLY A 90 -18.37 -7.78 8.92
C GLY A 90 -18.29 -8.98 9.86
N ASN A 91 -18.15 -8.67 11.16
CA ASN A 91 -18.07 -9.61 12.28
C ASN A 91 -17.09 -10.78 12.04
N PRO A 92 -15.78 -10.49 11.88
CA PRO A 92 -14.80 -11.52 11.60
C PRO A 92 -14.67 -12.45 12.80
N LYS A 93 -14.59 -13.77 12.52
CA LYS A 93 -14.43 -14.80 13.55
C LYS A 93 -12.97 -15.13 13.86
N ASN A 94 -12.03 -14.66 13.05
CA ASN A 94 -10.62 -14.94 13.25
C ASN A 94 -10.09 -14.08 14.42
N PRO A 95 -9.59 -14.70 15.51
CA PRO A 95 -9.10 -13.95 16.68
C PRO A 95 -7.90 -13.06 16.36
N GLU A 96 -7.03 -13.45 15.42
CA GLU A 96 -5.92 -12.60 14.98
C GLU A 96 -6.42 -11.35 14.28
N CYS A 97 -7.44 -11.49 13.42
CA CYS A 97 -8.07 -10.34 12.77
C CYS A 97 -8.69 -9.39 13.81
N LEU A 98 -9.45 -9.91 14.77
CA LEU A 98 -10.07 -9.10 15.84
C LEU A 98 -9.01 -8.32 16.63
N LYS A 99 -7.89 -8.97 16.99
CA LYS A 99 -6.76 -8.31 17.65
C LYS A 99 -6.24 -7.11 16.85
N PHE A 100 -6.09 -7.23 15.53
CA PHE A 100 -5.62 -6.11 14.71
C PHE A 100 -6.68 -5.02 14.54
N ILE A 101 -7.96 -5.37 14.45
CA ILE A 101 -9.06 -4.38 14.48
C ILE A 101 -9.00 -3.57 15.77
N ASP A 102 -8.92 -4.24 16.92
CA ASP A 102 -8.91 -3.58 18.23
C ASP A 102 -7.67 -2.69 18.40
N LYS A 103 -6.48 -3.19 18.00
CA LYS A 103 -5.24 -2.41 18.02
C LYS A 103 -5.33 -1.17 17.13
N THR A 104 -5.89 -1.31 15.93
CA THR A 104 -6.05 -0.18 15.02
C THR A 104 -7.04 0.84 15.56
N LEU A 105 -8.20 0.41 16.06
CA LEU A 105 -9.21 1.31 16.61
C LEU A 105 -8.78 1.98 17.92
N ALA A 106 -7.90 1.34 18.69
CA ALA A 106 -7.29 1.96 19.87
C ALA A 106 -6.33 3.10 19.51
N LEU A 107 -5.69 3.03 18.33
CA LEU A 107 -4.78 4.05 17.83
C LEU A 107 -5.50 5.13 17.00
N ASP A 108 -6.43 4.71 16.14
CA ASP A 108 -7.19 5.54 15.21
C ASP A 108 -8.67 5.08 15.20
N PRO A 109 -9.53 5.67 16.06
CA PRO A 109 -10.94 5.27 16.20
C PRO A 109 -11.77 5.47 14.92
N GLU A 110 -11.31 6.33 14.01
CA GLU A 110 -11.98 6.63 12.73
C GLU A 110 -11.39 5.83 11.57
N ASN A 111 -10.51 4.85 11.84
CA ASN A 111 -9.87 4.04 10.81
C ASN A 111 -10.89 3.28 9.96
N ALA A 112 -11.02 3.69 8.70
CA ALA A 112 -12.02 3.13 7.80
C ALA A 112 -11.83 1.61 7.55
N ALA A 113 -10.60 1.12 7.39
CA ALA A 113 -10.37 -0.30 7.14
C ALA A 113 -10.80 -1.17 8.34
N ALA A 114 -10.47 -0.74 9.57
CA ALA A 114 -10.87 -1.45 10.79
C ALA A 114 -12.39 -1.39 11.01
N ILE A 115 -13.03 -0.23 10.79
CA ILE A 115 -14.49 -0.08 10.87
C ILE A 115 -15.19 -0.98 9.86
N CYS A 116 -14.73 -0.99 8.60
CA CYS A 116 -15.31 -1.83 7.55
C CYS A 116 -15.07 -3.32 7.80
N ALA A 117 -13.91 -3.69 8.34
CA ALA A 117 -13.65 -5.07 8.75
C ALA A 117 -14.55 -5.51 9.92
N ARG A 118 -14.86 -4.61 10.86
CA ARG A 118 -15.76 -4.91 11.98
C ARG A 118 -17.23 -4.98 11.56
N ASP A 119 -17.70 -3.97 10.83
CA ASP A 119 -19.13 -3.73 10.60
C ASP A 119 -19.63 -4.23 9.23
N GLY A 120 -18.70 -4.52 8.31
CA GLY A 120 -19.00 -4.94 6.94
C GLY A 120 -18.95 -3.81 5.93
N ILE A 121 -18.67 -4.15 4.67
CA ILE A 121 -18.41 -3.18 3.59
C ILE A 121 -19.64 -2.36 3.21
N ASP A 122 -20.83 -2.93 3.39
CA ASP A 122 -22.11 -2.29 3.06
C ASP A 122 -22.74 -1.54 4.25
N SER A 123 -22.07 -1.52 5.41
CA SER A 123 -22.56 -0.87 6.63
C SER A 123 -22.56 0.66 6.51
N LYS A 124 -23.44 1.33 7.27
CA LYS A 124 -23.48 2.79 7.31
C LYS A 124 -22.20 3.39 7.90
N SER A 125 -21.63 2.76 8.93
CA SER A 125 -20.39 3.18 9.57
C SER A 125 -19.20 3.09 8.62
N CYS A 126 -19.07 1.99 7.87
CA CYS A 126 -18.02 1.84 6.87
C CYS A 126 -18.10 2.91 5.77
N ARG A 127 -19.29 3.15 5.20
CA ARG A 127 -19.49 4.20 4.19
C ARG A 127 -19.11 5.58 4.72
N LYS A 128 -19.50 5.89 5.95
CA LYS A 128 -19.17 7.16 6.60
C LYS A 128 -17.66 7.30 6.80
N ALA A 129 -17.01 6.28 7.33
CA ALA A 129 -15.57 6.31 7.58
C ALA A 129 -14.74 6.55 6.31
N TYR A 130 -15.19 6.01 5.16
CA TYR A 130 -14.58 6.31 3.86
C TYR A 130 -14.97 7.68 3.29
N SER A 131 -16.21 8.15 3.49
CA SER A 131 -16.61 9.49 3.02
C SER A 131 -15.90 10.61 3.75
N ASP A 132 -15.49 10.37 4.99
CA ASP A 132 -14.76 11.32 5.82
C ASP A 132 -13.27 11.39 5.43
N GLN A 133 -12.80 10.53 4.52
CA GLN A 133 -11.45 10.61 3.93
C GLN A 133 -11.42 11.70 2.84
N GLU A 134 -10.49 12.64 2.96
CA GLU A 134 -10.35 13.73 2.00
C GLU A 134 -9.38 13.31 0.88
N VAL A 135 -9.82 13.24 -0.37
CA VAL A 135 -8.90 12.99 -1.51
C VAL A 135 -8.37 14.32 -2.02
N LYS A 136 -7.05 14.52 -1.96
CA LYS A 136 -6.40 15.75 -2.47
C LYS A 136 -5.50 15.49 -3.69
N PRO A 137 -5.54 16.35 -4.70
CA PRO A 137 -4.54 16.35 -5.75
C PRO A 137 -3.15 16.67 -5.20
N PHE A 138 -2.17 15.91 -5.67
CA PHE A 138 -0.77 16.12 -5.41
C PHE A 138 -0.24 17.22 -6.34
N TYR A 139 -0.27 18.46 -5.87
CA TYR A 139 0.30 19.61 -6.59
C TYR A 139 1.70 19.97 -6.06
N SER A 140 2.55 20.54 -6.92
CA SER A 140 3.92 20.95 -6.57
C SER A 140 3.99 21.95 -5.40
N HIS A 141 2.99 22.81 -5.24
CA HIS A 141 2.91 23.75 -4.13
C HIS A 141 2.58 23.07 -2.80
N VAL A 142 1.91 21.91 -2.84
CA VAL A 142 1.70 21.05 -1.67
C VAL A 142 3.07 20.54 -1.25
N ILE A 143 3.86 19.92 -2.15
CA ILE A 143 5.22 19.41 -1.89
C ILE A 143 6.13 20.42 -1.19
N ARG A 144 6.10 21.68 -1.66
CA ARG A 144 6.89 22.77 -1.07
C ARG A 144 6.47 23.07 0.39
N LYS A 145 5.19 22.92 0.73
CA LYS A 145 4.70 23.02 2.11
C LYS A 145 5.01 21.77 2.95
N LEU A 146 5.32 20.63 2.32
CA LEU A 146 5.54 19.34 3.00
C LEU A 146 6.95 19.15 3.56
N GLY A 147 7.81 20.18 3.56
CA GLY A 147 9.17 20.08 4.08
C GLY A 147 10.07 19.08 3.33
N GLY A 148 9.65 18.59 2.15
CA GLY A 148 10.47 17.74 1.31
C GLY A 148 11.70 18.52 0.87
N SER A 149 12.89 18.08 1.30
CA SER A 149 14.16 18.77 1.06
C SER A 149 14.53 18.92 -0.41
N ASN A 150 13.80 18.27 -1.33
CA ASN A 150 13.90 18.58 -2.75
C ASN A 150 12.60 18.21 -3.52
N PRO A 151 11.66 19.16 -3.73
CA PRO A 151 10.44 18.92 -4.50
C PRO A 151 10.71 18.37 -5.89
N ASP A 152 11.86 18.72 -6.46
CA ASP A 152 12.28 18.30 -7.79
C ASP A 152 12.67 16.82 -7.84
N SER A 153 13.21 16.25 -6.75
CA SER A 153 13.51 14.81 -6.68
C SER A 153 12.22 13.97 -6.65
N LEU A 154 11.23 14.36 -5.85
CA LEU A 154 9.94 13.69 -5.80
C LEU A 154 9.16 13.88 -7.11
N ARG A 155 9.23 15.06 -7.71
CA ARG A 155 8.66 15.34 -9.02
C ARG A 155 9.32 14.48 -10.10
N ALA A 156 10.64 14.34 -10.09
CA ALA A 156 11.38 13.48 -11.02
C ALA A 156 11.06 12.00 -10.81
N GLU A 157 10.86 11.55 -9.57
CA GLU A 157 10.46 10.18 -9.24
C GLU A 157 9.03 9.89 -9.73
N ILE A 158 8.09 10.80 -9.50
CA ILE A 158 6.72 10.70 -10.03
C ILE A 158 6.72 10.76 -11.55
N GLN A 159 7.48 11.69 -12.15
CA GLN A 159 7.61 11.81 -13.59
C GLN A 159 8.26 10.57 -14.20
N SER A 160 9.26 9.98 -13.56
CA SER A 160 9.90 8.74 -13.99
C SER A 160 8.94 7.55 -13.91
N ALA A 161 8.17 7.44 -12.81
CA ALA A 161 7.14 6.42 -12.65
C ALA A 161 6.01 6.55 -13.67
N VAL A 162 5.69 7.79 -14.09
CA VAL A 162 4.69 8.08 -15.12
C VAL A 162 5.27 7.99 -16.53
N ALA A 163 6.55 8.29 -16.75
CA ALA A 163 7.24 8.28 -18.04
C ALA A 163 7.66 6.88 -18.50
N THR A 164 6.83 5.88 -18.22
CA THR A 164 7.02 4.55 -18.78
C THR A 164 6.65 4.54 -20.26
N SER A 165 7.33 3.72 -21.05
CA SER A 165 7.00 3.53 -22.48
C SER A 165 5.55 3.10 -22.69
N ALA A 166 4.94 2.43 -21.71
CA ALA A 166 3.53 2.06 -21.70
C ALA A 166 2.61 3.29 -21.64
N VAL A 167 2.87 4.25 -20.74
CA VAL A 167 2.08 5.49 -20.65
C VAL A 167 2.20 6.28 -21.94
N ARG A 168 3.41 6.40 -22.52
CA ARG A 168 3.59 7.09 -23.81
C ARG A 168 2.73 6.46 -24.93
N LYS A 169 2.80 5.14 -25.10
CA LYS A 169 1.98 4.42 -26.10
C LYS A 169 0.47 4.65 -25.90
N LEU A 170 0.01 4.66 -24.64
CA LEU A 170 -1.38 4.92 -24.33
C LEU A 170 -1.78 6.37 -24.61
N THR A 171 -0.90 7.33 -24.34
CA THR A 171 -1.12 8.76 -24.67
C THR A 171 -1.17 8.97 -26.19
N ASP A 172 -0.28 8.36 -26.96
CA ASP A 172 -0.29 8.45 -28.42
C ASP A 172 -1.60 7.85 -28.98
N LYS A 173 -2.04 6.71 -28.43
CA LYS A 173 -3.34 6.10 -28.77
C LYS A 173 -4.51 7.00 -28.40
N LEU A 174 -4.45 7.64 -27.24
CA LEU A 174 -5.47 8.59 -26.79
C LEU A 174 -5.57 9.78 -27.75
N GLU A 175 -4.44 10.31 -28.21
CA GLU A 175 -4.41 11.42 -29.17
C GLU A 175 -5.01 11.00 -30.52
N SER A 176 -4.66 9.82 -31.03
CA SER A 176 -5.25 9.28 -32.26
C SER A 176 -6.77 9.12 -32.17
N LEU A 177 -7.29 8.55 -31.08
CA LEU A 177 -8.73 8.40 -30.87
C LEU A 177 -9.45 9.74 -30.69
N ASN A 178 -8.81 10.72 -30.06
CA ASN A 178 -9.36 12.08 -29.96
C ASN A 178 -9.44 12.77 -31.33
N GLN A 179 -8.45 12.56 -32.20
CA GLN A 179 -8.50 13.07 -33.57
C GLN A 179 -9.61 12.39 -34.37
N GLU A 180 -9.78 11.08 -34.23
CA GLU A 180 -10.88 10.32 -34.84
C GLU A 180 -12.24 10.83 -34.38
N LEU A 181 -12.43 11.00 -33.06
CA LEU A 181 -13.66 11.54 -32.49
C LEU A 181 -13.98 12.93 -33.01
N ARG A 182 -12.98 13.81 -33.15
CA ARG A 182 -13.16 15.16 -33.70
C ARG A 182 -13.53 15.15 -35.18
N ARG A 183 -12.98 14.22 -35.97
CA ARG A 183 -13.30 14.09 -37.41
C ARG A 183 -14.69 13.50 -37.63
N ASN A 184 -15.08 12.57 -36.79
CA ASN A 184 -16.32 11.79 -36.93
C ASN A 184 -17.31 12.12 -35.80
N TYR A 185 -17.40 13.40 -35.39
CA TYR A 185 -18.26 13.81 -34.29
C TYR A 185 -19.74 13.72 -34.71
N SER A 186 -20.31 12.55 -34.48
CA SER A 186 -21.75 12.27 -34.51
C SER A 186 -22.16 11.83 -33.12
N SER A 187 -23.38 12.18 -32.70
CA SER A 187 -23.96 11.76 -31.42
C SER A 187 -24.08 10.23 -31.28
N GLU A 188 -23.87 9.48 -32.37
CA GLU A 188 -23.98 8.02 -32.42
C GLU A 188 -22.62 7.28 -32.31
N ASN A 189 -21.50 7.99 -32.12
CA ASN A 189 -20.19 7.34 -32.09
C ASN A 189 -19.84 6.69 -30.74
N ASN A 190 -20.71 5.77 -30.29
CA ASN A 190 -20.57 5.03 -29.04
C ASN A 190 -19.30 4.15 -29.03
N GLU A 191 -18.88 3.64 -30.19
CA GLU A 191 -17.70 2.77 -30.29
C GLU A 191 -16.39 3.52 -30.02
N THR A 192 -16.19 4.70 -30.62
CA THR A 192 -14.98 5.51 -30.35
C THR A 192 -14.97 6.00 -28.89
N MET A 193 -16.13 6.33 -28.32
CA MET A 193 -16.26 6.70 -26.90
C MET A 193 -15.89 5.54 -25.97
N GLU A 194 -16.35 4.33 -26.25
CA GLU A 194 -15.95 3.14 -25.48
C GLU A 194 -14.44 2.88 -25.58
N LYS A 195 -13.86 3.01 -26.78
CA LYS A 195 -12.40 2.90 -26.99
C LYS A 195 -11.63 3.94 -26.17
N LEU A 196 -12.10 5.19 -26.13
CA LEU A 196 -11.50 6.26 -25.32
C LEU A 196 -11.55 5.93 -23.82
N VAL A 197 -12.72 5.54 -23.32
CA VAL A 197 -12.89 5.11 -21.92
C VAL A 197 -11.91 3.99 -21.57
N ASN A 198 -11.78 2.98 -22.44
CA ASN A 198 -10.84 1.88 -22.22
C ASN A 198 -9.38 2.32 -22.17
N VAL A 199 -8.97 3.29 -23.02
CA VAL A 199 -7.60 3.85 -22.99
C VAL A 199 -7.37 4.67 -21.72
N TYR A 200 -8.32 5.50 -21.30
CA TYR A 200 -8.21 6.21 -20.02
C TYR A 200 -8.14 5.25 -18.83
N MET A 201 -8.94 4.19 -18.82
CA MET A 201 -8.87 3.17 -17.77
C MET A 201 -7.52 2.46 -17.74
N ALA A 202 -6.90 2.21 -18.89
CA ALA A 202 -5.54 1.69 -18.95
C ALA A 202 -4.52 2.70 -18.41
N LEU A 203 -4.64 3.98 -18.77
CA LEU A 203 -3.79 5.05 -18.23
C LEU A 203 -3.91 5.15 -16.70
N LEU A 204 -5.13 5.10 -16.15
CA LEU A 204 -5.39 5.14 -14.71
C LEU A 204 -4.61 4.06 -13.94
N ARG A 205 -4.50 2.84 -14.48
CA ARG A 205 -3.70 1.76 -13.85
C ARG A 205 -2.23 2.09 -13.71
N HIS A 206 -1.70 2.95 -14.59
CA HIS A 206 -0.31 3.38 -14.54
C HIS A 206 -0.15 4.65 -13.69
N VAL A 207 -1.00 5.66 -13.91
CA VAL A 207 -0.81 6.98 -13.28
C VAL A 207 -1.33 7.05 -11.84
N CYS A 208 -2.33 6.24 -11.47
CA CYS A 208 -2.88 6.21 -10.12
C CYS A 208 -2.16 5.22 -9.19
N ARG A 209 -1.09 4.57 -9.68
CA ARG A 209 -0.31 3.58 -8.93
C ARG A 209 0.62 4.21 -7.89
N VAL A 210 0.68 5.54 -7.80
CA VAL A 210 1.44 6.23 -6.75
C VAL A 210 0.71 6.04 -5.43
N ASP A 211 1.28 5.19 -4.59
CA ASP A 211 0.76 4.86 -3.28
C ASP A 211 0.80 6.10 -2.39
N ARG A 212 -0.41 6.53 -2.01
CA ARG A 212 -0.81 7.27 -0.80
C ARG A 212 0.35 8.03 -0.14
N LEU A 213 0.42 9.32 -0.42
CA LEU A 213 1.03 10.26 0.51
C LEU A 213 -0.10 10.65 1.47
N GLU A 214 0.15 10.64 2.77
CA GLU A 214 -0.80 11.13 3.78
C GLU A 214 -0.21 12.33 4.47
N LEU A 215 -1.08 13.28 4.79
CA LEU A 215 -0.69 14.49 5.48
C LEU A 215 -1.61 14.70 6.65
N VAL A 216 -1.02 14.65 7.83
CA VAL A 216 -1.67 15.06 9.07
C VAL A 216 -1.47 16.57 9.20
N LEU A 217 -2.58 17.28 9.37
CA LEU A 217 -2.57 18.68 9.72
C LEU A 217 -2.66 18.76 11.24
N ASN A 218 -1.56 19.13 11.90
CA ASN A 218 -1.65 19.63 13.27
C ASN A 218 -2.17 21.06 13.22
N ASP A 219 -3.25 21.35 13.95
CA ASP A 219 -3.83 22.69 14.05
C ASP A 219 -2.81 23.73 14.53
N ASP A 220 -1.76 23.29 15.26
CA ASP A 220 -0.76 24.17 15.90
C ASP A 220 0.61 24.21 15.20
N GLU A 221 0.96 23.24 14.34
CA GLU A 221 2.26 23.20 13.67
C GLU A 221 2.12 22.72 12.22
N LYS A 222 2.38 23.62 11.25
CA LYS A 222 2.46 23.31 9.81
C LYS A 222 3.73 22.52 9.47
N LYS A 223 4.05 21.48 10.23
CA LYS A 223 5.19 20.61 9.95
C LYS A 223 4.66 19.26 9.49
N ILE A 224 5.22 18.79 8.39
CA ILE A 224 4.74 17.64 7.65
C ILE A 224 5.91 16.67 7.47
N ILE A 225 5.67 15.37 7.66
CA ILE A 225 6.65 14.32 7.45
C ILE A 225 6.20 13.45 6.26
N LEU A 226 7.02 13.40 5.21
CA LEU A 226 6.80 12.54 4.05
C LEU A 226 7.38 11.13 4.33
N THR A 227 6.53 10.13 4.52
CA THR A 227 6.93 8.71 4.56
C THR A 227 6.83 8.09 3.17
N LYS A 228 7.97 7.69 2.59
CA LYS A 228 8.01 6.97 1.31
C LYS A 228 7.40 5.57 1.47
N ALA A 229 6.31 5.27 0.77
CA ALA A 229 5.86 3.90 0.58
C ALA A 229 6.68 3.23 -0.55
N LYS A 230 7.63 2.35 -0.20
CA LYS A 230 8.24 1.45 -1.19
C LYS A 230 7.21 0.42 -1.66
N ASN A 231 7.16 0.24 -2.98
CA ASN A 231 6.21 -0.59 -3.70
C ASN A 231 6.52 -2.10 -3.50
N PRO A 232 5.61 -2.93 -2.95
CA PRO A 232 5.87 -4.36 -2.74
C PRO A 232 5.82 -5.20 -4.04
N LEU A 233 5.42 -4.61 -5.17
CA LEU A 233 5.29 -5.31 -6.46
C LEU A 233 6.48 -5.09 -7.41
N SER A 234 7.53 -4.34 -7.01
CA SER A 234 8.73 -4.14 -7.85
C SER A 234 9.92 -5.05 -7.49
N GLU A 235 9.84 -5.82 -6.40
CA GLU A 235 10.93 -6.73 -5.97
C GLU A 235 10.88 -8.11 -6.65
N SER A 236 9.85 -8.44 -7.44
CA SER A 236 9.80 -9.71 -8.17
C SER A 236 10.65 -9.76 -9.44
N ASP A 237 11.11 -8.63 -9.97
CA ASP A 237 11.76 -8.58 -11.30
C ASP A 237 13.19 -8.01 -11.33
N SER A 238 13.78 -7.65 -10.19
CA SER A 238 15.15 -7.11 -10.15
C SER A 238 16.13 -8.12 -9.54
N LYS A 239 16.74 -8.93 -10.42
CA LYS A 239 17.92 -9.74 -10.11
C LYS A 239 19.10 -8.85 -9.65
N ALA A 240 19.76 -9.33 -8.59
CA ALA A 240 21.19 -9.27 -8.34
C ALA A 240 21.93 -7.93 -8.53
N GLY A 241 22.28 -7.31 -7.40
CA GLY A 241 23.30 -6.25 -7.32
C GLY A 241 23.69 -6.00 -5.88
N LEU A 242 24.53 -6.88 -5.32
CA LEU A 242 25.16 -6.70 -4.01
C LEU A 242 26.33 -5.70 -4.09
N ASN A 243 26.50 -4.97 -2.98
CA ASN A 243 27.71 -4.36 -2.44
C ASN A 243 28.08 -2.92 -2.83
N LYS A 244 27.92 -2.02 -1.86
CA LYS A 244 29.04 -1.34 -1.18
C LYS A 244 28.57 -0.76 0.16
N SER A 245 29.12 -1.28 1.25
CA SER A 245 29.07 -0.69 2.58
C SER A 245 30.11 0.43 2.65
N GLU A 246 29.66 1.66 2.91
CA GLU A 246 30.56 2.75 3.31
C GLU A 246 30.79 2.66 4.82
N GLU A 247 32.06 2.50 5.20
CA GLU A 247 32.53 2.57 6.58
C GLU A 247 32.39 4.00 7.11
N PHE A 248 31.60 4.17 8.17
CA PHE A 248 31.45 5.42 8.88
C PHE A 248 32.63 5.60 9.85
N LYS A 249 33.56 6.50 9.54
CA LYS A 249 34.62 6.91 10.47
C LYS A 249 34.03 7.82 11.55
N VAL A 250 33.97 7.31 12.78
CA VAL A 250 33.69 8.10 13.98
C VAL A 250 34.99 8.80 14.38
N SER A 251 35.00 10.14 14.38
CA SER A 251 36.12 10.91 14.91
C SER A 251 35.97 11.06 16.42
N GLU A 252 36.89 10.46 17.17
CA GLU A 252 37.18 10.85 18.55
C GLU A 252 37.84 12.23 18.54
N LYS A 253 37.21 13.19 19.24
CA LYS A 253 37.86 14.31 19.95
C LYS A 253 36.80 15.25 20.49
N THR A 254 36.39 15.08 21.74
CA THR A 254 36.31 16.17 22.73
C THR A 254 36.10 15.55 24.12
N GLU A 255 37.19 15.29 24.85
CA GLU A 255 37.15 15.14 26.31
C GLU A 255 37.48 16.51 26.91
N GLU A 256 36.46 17.24 27.36
CA GLU A 256 36.69 18.37 28.26
C GLU A 256 35.60 18.46 29.32
N LYS A 257 36.00 18.05 30.52
CA LYS A 257 35.51 18.46 31.85
C LYS A 257 34.04 18.82 31.96
N ASN A 258 33.22 17.82 32.25
CA ASN A 258 31.98 18.04 32.97
C ASN A 258 31.92 17.07 34.15
N LYS A 259 32.04 17.57 35.38
CA LYS A 259 31.69 16.82 36.61
C LYS A 259 30.17 16.66 36.63
N GLN A 260 29.64 15.83 35.73
CA GLN A 260 28.26 15.39 35.80
C GLN A 260 28.15 14.39 36.94
N LYS A 261 27.33 14.77 37.92
CA LYS A 261 26.83 13.91 38.98
C LYS A 261 26.38 12.59 38.33
N LEU A 262 27.13 11.50 38.53
CA LEU A 262 26.75 10.18 38.02
C LEU A 262 25.38 9.86 38.61
N LEU A 263 24.34 10.00 37.79
CA LEU A 263 23.03 9.47 38.10
C LEU A 263 23.18 7.96 38.17
N SER A 264 22.55 7.34 39.17
CA SER A 264 22.49 5.88 39.21
C SER A 264 21.81 5.37 37.94
N LEU A 265 22.15 4.16 37.50
CA LEU A 265 21.49 3.53 36.35
C LEU A 265 19.97 3.48 36.54
N ASP A 266 19.51 3.32 37.79
CA ASP A 266 18.10 3.31 38.16
C ASP A 266 17.44 4.69 37.96
N ASP A 267 18.13 5.79 38.28
CA ASP A 267 17.63 7.15 38.04
C ASP A 267 17.52 7.46 36.54
N ILE A 268 18.45 6.96 35.73
CA ILE A 268 18.41 7.09 34.27
C ILE A 268 17.23 6.28 33.71
N ALA A 269 17.06 5.03 34.15
CA ALA A 269 15.95 4.18 33.73
C ALA A 269 14.59 4.79 34.11
N LYS A 270 14.46 5.32 35.34
CA LYS A 270 13.24 5.99 35.80
C LYS A 270 12.95 7.25 35.00
N LYS A 271 13.97 8.08 34.71
CA LYS A 271 13.81 9.30 33.91
C LYS A 271 13.44 8.99 32.46
N LEU A 272 13.95 7.89 31.89
CA LEU A 272 13.55 7.41 30.57
C LEU A 272 12.09 6.93 30.56
N GLU A 273 11.66 6.18 31.59
CA GLU A 273 10.28 5.72 31.71
C GLU A 273 9.30 6.89 31.92
N ASP A 274 9.67 7.88 32.72
CA ASP A 274 8.89 9.12 32.91
C ASP A 274 8.78 9.93 31.61
N LEU A 275 9.87 10.05 30.84
CA LEU A 275 9.85 10.68 29.51
C LEU A 275 8.95 9.89 28.54
N ARG A 276 9.01 8.56 28.58
CA ARG A 276 8.17 7.67 27.77
C ARG A 276 6.70 7.84 28.11
N ASN A 277 6.35 7.87 29.40
CA ASN A 277 4.99 8.06 29.87
C ASN A 277 4.46 9.48 29.58
N LYS A 278 5.31 10.49 29.70
CA LYS A 278 4.98 11.88 29.31
C LYS A 278 4.72 12.00 27.81
N ASN A 279 5.55 11.35 26.98
CA ASN A 279 5.36 11.31 25.52
C ASN A 279 4.10 10.53 25.13
N LYS A 280 3.82 9.38 25.75
CA LYS A 280 2.56 8.64 25.57
C LYS A 280 1.34 9.48 25.94
N LYS A 281 1.38 10.19 27.07
CA LYS A 281 0.26 11.05 27.52
C LYS A 281 0.07 12.26 26.62
N LYS A 282 1.17 12.87 26.13
CA LYS A 282 1.10 13.96 25.15
C LYS A 282 0.54 13.48 23.82
N LEU A 283 0.92 12.30 23.37
CA LEU A 283 0.38 11.69 22.15
C LEU A 283 -1.11 11.37 22.30
N ASN A 284 -1.54 10.78 23.43
CA ASN A 284 -2.94 10.46 23.69
C ASN A 284 -3.85 11.69 23.77
N ASN A 285 -3.35 12.80 24.33
CA ASN A 285 -4.11 14.06 24.40
C ASN A 285 -4.13 14.82 23.05
N ASN A 286 -3.15 14.55 22.20
CA ASN A 286 -3.03 15.05 20.83
C ASN A 286 -3.33 13.93 19.81
N ILE A 287 -4.21 12.97 20.12
CA ILE A 287 -4.85 12.18 19.07
C ILE A 287 -5.81 13.16 18.40
N HIS A 288 -5.21 14.00 17.56
CA HIS A 288 -5.87 14.94 16.70
C HIS A 288 -6.95 14.17 15.95
N LYS A 289 -8.06 14.83 15.61
CA LYS A 289 -8.95 14.32 14.57
C LYS A 289 -8.10 14.21 13.30
N THR A 290 -7.43 13.08 13.12
CA THR A 290 -6.53 12.82 12.01
C THR A 290 -7.41 12.67 10.79
N ARG A 291 -7.69 13.80 10.13
CA ARG A 291 -8.30 13.78 8.81
C ARG A 291 -7.34 13.05 7.89
N ARG A 292 -7.75 11.87 7.46
CA ARG A 292 -7.02 11.10 6.46
C ARG A 292 -7.14 11.80 5.14
N ILE A 293 -6.01 12.31 4.67
CA ILE A 293 -5.93 12.92 3.36
C ILE A 293 -5.22 11.96 2.42
N LEU A 294 -5.94 11.47 1.41
CA LEU A 294 -5.41 10.60 0.38
C LEU A 294 -4.91 11.44 -0.79
N TYR A 295 -3.59 11.50 -0.98
CA TYR A 295 -3.03 12.25 -2.10
C TYR A 295 -2.92 11.39 -3.36
N ARG A 296 -3.40 11.94 -4.47
CA ARG A 296 -3.31 11.34 -5.81
C ARG A 296 -2.61 12.28 -6.79
N PRO A 297 -1.79 11.78 -7.73
CA PRO A 297 -1.26 12.61 -8.80
C PRO A 297 -2.39 13.40 -9.48
N GLY A 298 -2.22 14.71 -9.73
CA GLY A 298 -3.27 15.51 -10.37
C GLY A 298 -3.75 14.93 -11.70
N ILE A 299 -2.83 14.32 -12.46
CA ILE A 299 -3.15 13.61 -13.71
C ILE A 299 -4.08 12.40 -13.51
N CYS A 300 -3.94 11.68 -12.38
CA CYS A 300 -4.82 10.57 -12.02
C CYS A 300 -6.26 11.07 -11.80
N ILE A 301 -6.41 12.15 -11.03
CA ILE A 301 -7.72 12.76 -10.76
C ILE A 301 -8.36 13.25 -12.06
N ASN A 302 -7.59 13.95 -12.90
CA ASN A 302 -8.09 14.46 -14.18
C ASN A 302 -8.56 13.34 -15.10
N TYR A 303 -7.81 12.23 -15.20
CA TYR A 303 -8.23 11.08 -15.99
C TYR A 303 -9.46 10.40 -15.40
N ALA A 304 -9.53 10.25 -14.08
CA ALA A 304 -10.69 9.65 -13.42
C ALA A 304 -11.96 10.48 -13.66
N GLN A 305 -11.90 11.79 -13.47
CA GLN A 305 -13.01 12.71 -13.77
C GLN A 305 -13.39 12.72 -15.25
N THR A 306 -12.42 12.50 -16.14
CA THR A 306 -12.70 12.38 -17.58
C THR A 306 -13.44 11.08 -17.88
N VAL A 307 -13.03 9.95 -17.30
CA VAL A 307 -13.78 8.69 -17.44
C VAL A 307 -15.19 8.83 -16.88
N GLN A 308 -15.37 9.39 -15.69
CA GLN A 308 -16.70 9.61 -15.10
C GLN A 308 -17.62 10.45 -16.00
N ARG A 309 -17.08 11.39 -16.79
CA ARG A 309 -17.87 12.18 -17.75
C ARG A 309 -18.19 11.42 -19.03
N LEU A 310 -17.27 10.58 -19.50
CA LEU A 310 -17.43 9.80 -20.73
C LEU A 310 -18.29 8.55 -20.53
N ASP A 311 -18.20 7.94 -19.34
CA ASP A 311 -18.94 6.75 -18.92
C ASP A 311 -20.23 7.16 -18.20
N GLN A 312 -21.21 7.62 -18.96
CA GLN A 312 -22.49 8.14 -18.42
C GLN A 312 -23.27 7.08 -17.63
N GLU A 313 -23.11 5.80 -17.98
CA GLU A 313 -23.73 4.68 -17.27
C GLU A 313 -23.02 4.35 -15.94
N GLY A 314 -21.83 4.91 -15.72
CA GLY A 314 -21.02 4.67 -14.52
C GLY A 314 -20.66 3.20 -14.35
N VAL A 315 -20.39 2.52 -15.46
CA VAL A 315 -20.09 1.09 -15.49
C VAL A 315 -18.67 0.83 -15.01
N GLN A 316 -17.72 1.70 -15.36
CA GLN A 316 -16.31 1.54 -15.05
C GLN A 316 -16.02 1.79 -13.57
N PRO A 317 -15.16 0.97 -12.95
CA PRO A 317 -14.82 1.10 -11.53
C PRO A 317 -13.78 2.21 -11.28
N VAL A 318 -14.08 3.44 -11.71
CA VAL A 318 -13.17 4.60 -11.56
C VAL A 318 -12.90 4.91 -10.09
N ASP A 319 -13.89 4.75 -9.24
CA ASP A 319 -13.81 5.04 -7.80
C ASP A 319 -12.69 4.23 -7.10
N CYS A 320 -12.34 3.06 -7.64
CA CYS A 320 -11.22 2.25 -7.12
C CYS A 320 -9.86 2.94 -7.21
N TYR A 321 -9.67 3.85 -8.17
CA TYR A 321 -8.42 4.60 -8.31
C TYR A 321 -8.38 5.83 -7.41
N LEU A 322 -9.54 6.38 -7.08
CA LEU A 322 -9.67 7.54 -6.20
C LEU A 322 -9.60 7.07 -4.74
N ASP A 323 -10.54 6.22 -4.35
CA ASP A 323 -10.82 5.87 -2.95
C ASP A 323 -10.06 4.62 -2.49
N GLY A 324 -9.51 3.85 -3.43
CA GLY A 324 -8.80 2.60 -3.18
C GLY A 324 -9.71 1.37 -3.22
N PHE A 325 -9.09 0.19 -3.36
CA PHE A 325 -9.79 -1.07 -3.63
C PHE A 325 -10.82 -1.46 -2.55
N TYR A 326 -10.50 -1.18 -1.28
CA TYR A 326 -11.30 -1.59 -0.14
C TYR A 326 -12.40 -0.58 0.23
N SER A 327 -12.59 0.49 -0.55
CA SER A 327 -13.66 1.45 -0.28
C SER A 327 -15.03 0.88 -0.71
N PRO A 328 -16.12 1.20 0.01
CA PRO A 328 -17.48 0.83 -0.39
C PRO A 328 -17.85 1.29 -1.80
N GLN A 329 -17.37 2.48 -2.21
CA GLN A 329 -17.59 3.07 -3.52
C GLN A 329 -16.95 2.20 -4.61
N CYS A 330 -15.67 1.84 -4.45
CA CYS A 330 -14.97 0.95 -5.36
C CYS A 330 -15.66 -0.42 -5.46
N ILE A 331 -16.01 -1.02 -4.31
CA ILE A 331 -16.65 -2.33 -4.27
C ILE A 331 -18.02 -2.29 -4.96
N SER A 332 -18.80 -1.22 -4.75
CA SER A 332 -20.07 -0.98 -5.43
C SER A 332 -19.88 -0.84 -6.95
N ALA A 333 -18.92 -0.03 -7.40
CA ALA A 333 -18.62 0.16 -8.81
C ALA A 333 -18.15 -1.15 -9.48
N LEU A 334 -17.33 -1.95 -8.79
CA LEU A 334 -16.91 -3.27 -9.28
C LEU A 334 -18.09 -4.25 -9.41
N ARG A 335 -19.07 -4.22 -8.49
CA ARG A 335 -20.29 -5.04 -8.60
C ARG A 335 -21.09 -4.64 -9.83
N LYS A 336 -21.30 -3.33 -10.05
CA LYS A 336 -21.98 -2.81 -11.26
C LYS A 336 -21.25 -3.23 -12.54
N TYR A 337 -19.93 -3.06 -12.58
CA TYR A 337 -19.10 -3.46 -13.71
C TYR A 337 -19.25 -4.96 -14.05
N ARG A 338 -19.24 -5.83 -13.03
CA ARG A 338 -19.43 -7.27 -13.22
C ARG A 338 -20.82 -7.60 -13.75
N ALA A 339 -21.86 -7.01 -13.18
CA ALA A 339 -23.24 -7.21 -13.64
C ALA A 339 -23.40 -6.78 -15.11
N TYR A 340 -22.84 -5.63 -15.49
CA TYR A 340 -22.82 -5.16 -16.87
C TYR A 340 -22.10 -6.16 -17.80
N LYS A 341 -20.91 -6.64 -17.43
CA LYS A 341 -20.17 -7.62 -18.25
C LYS A 341 -20.91 -8.94 -18.40
N GLU A 342 -21.59 -9.42 -17.36
CA GLU A 342 -22.42 -10.61 -17.42
C GLU A 342 -23.63 -10.42 -18.34
N GLU A 343 -24.25 -9.24 -18.35
CA GLU A 343 -25.35 -8.92 -19.25
C GLU A 343 -24.91 -8.88 -20.72
N GLN A 344 -23.77 -8.25 -21.00
CA GLN A 344 -23.20 -8.21 -22.36
C GLN A 344 -22.89 -9.61 -22.88
N GLN A 345 -22.26 -10.46 -22.06
CA GLN A 345 -22.01 -11.87 -22.44
C GLN A 345 -23.29 -12.66 -22.71
N LYS A 346 -24.41 -12.34 -22.02
CA LYS A 346 -25.71 -12.96 -22.30
C LYS A 346 -26.32 -12.47 -23.61
N LYS A 347 -26.09 -11.21 -23.99
CA LYS A 347 -26.54 -10.64 -25.27
C LYS A 347 -25.77 -11.28 -26.44
N ASP A 348 -24.44 -11.39 -26.32
CA ASP A 348 -23.59 -12.01 -27.34
C ASP A 348 -24.01 -13.46 -27.61
N LYS A 349 -24.19 -14.27 -26.55
CA LYS A 349 -24.65 -15.67 -26.67
C LYS A 349 -26.04 -15.83 -27.27
N LYS A 350 -26.92 -14.82 -27.15
CA LYS A 350 -28.26 -14.84 -27.77
C LYS A 350 -28.20 -14.44 -29.25
N GLY A 351 -27.26 -13.57 -29.63
CA GLY A 351 -27.04 -13.19 -31.02
C GLY A 351 -26.62 -14.37 -31.90
N ASP A 352 -25.74 -15.23 -31.39
CA ASP A 352 -25.24 -16.40 -32.14
C ASP A 352 -26.33 -17.44 -32.41
N LYS A 353 -27.25 -17.67 -31.45
CA LYS A 353 -28.34 -18.65 -31.63
C LYS A 353 -29.40 -18.25 -32.65
N LYS A 354 -29.45 -16.98 -33.07
CA LYS A 354 -30.46 -16.49 -34.02
C LYS A 354 -30.03 -16.62 -35.48
N LYS A 355 -28.75 -16.89 -35.76
CA LYS A 355 -28.22 -17.07 -37.12
C LYS A 355 -28.41 -18.48 -37.68
N ASP A 356 -28.58 -19.49 -36.83
CA ASP A 356 -28.72 -20.89 -37.26
C ASP A 356 -30.19 -21.34 -37.43
N SER A 357 -31.15 -20.40 -37.35
CA SER A 357 -32.58 -20.70 -37.49
C SER A 357 -33.28 -19.85 -38.55
N GLU A 358 -32.55 -19.35 -39.55
CA GLU A 358 -33.19 -18.99 -40.82
C GLU A 358 -33.59 -20.29 -41.51
N PRO A 359 -34.89 -20.56 -41.71
CA PRO A 359 -35.31 -21.73 -42.46
C PRO A 359 -34.76 -21.57 -43.88
N GLU A 360 -34.02 -22.57 -44.34
CA GLU A 360 -33.65 -22.70 -45.75
C GLU A 360 -34.89 -22.43 -46.59
N SER A 361 -34.91 -21.28 -47.26
CA SER A 361 -35.95 -20.95 -48.23
C SER A 361 -35.81 -21.98 -49.34
N ASN A 362 -36.68 -22.99 -49.33
CA ASN A 362 -36.84 -23.95 -50.40
C ASN A 362 -37.06 -23.20 -51.72
N SER A 363 -35.98 -23.11 -52.48
CA SER A 363 -35.94 -22.70 -53.88
C SER A 363 -36.70 -23.76 -54.69
N MET A 364 -38.02 -23.62 -54.81
CA MET A 364 -38.78 -24.28 -55.86
C MET A 364 -38.44 -23.62 -57.20
N ILE A 365 -37.50 -24.23 -57.92
CA ILE A 365 -37.28 -24.00 -59.35
C ILE A 365 -38.47 -24.63 -60.07
N GLY A 366 -39.43 -23.80 -60.47
CA GLY A 366 -40.47 -24.17 -61.43
C GLY A 366 -39.99 -23.84 -62.84
N THR A 367 -39.56 -24.86 -63.57
CA THR A 367 -39.44 -24.82 -65.04
C THR A 367 -40.84 -24.94 -65.65
N PHE A 368 -41.22 -23.97 -66.48
CA PHE A 368 -42.22 -24.12 -67.53
C PHE A 368 -41.70 -23.48 -68.81
#